data_AF-A0A7X7FCH8-F1
#
_entry.id   AF-A0A7X7FCH8-F1
#
_cell.length_a   1.000
_cell.length_b   1.000
_cell.length_c   1.000
_cell.angle_alpha   90.00
_cell.angle_beta   90.00
_cell.angle_gamma   90.00
#
_symmetry.space_group_name_H-M   'P 1'
#
loop_
_entity.id
_entity.type
_entity.pdbx_description
1 polymer ?
#
loop_
_entity_poly.entity_id
_entity_poly.type
_entity_poly.pdbx_seq_one_letter_code
_entity_poly.pdbx_strand_id
1 'polypeptide(L)' 'MNTKLTLRMDDMLVAEAKTHAARQGKSVSQLFGEFVASLGACKRDGHLPPVTGSLLGIMKDHRISEADY' A
#
# COMPACT_ATOMS: atom_id res chain seq x y z
N MET A 1 1.68 8.20 -23.66
CA MET A 1 1.90 9.63 -23.30
C MET A 1 2.76 9.67 -22.05
N ASN A 2 3.84 10.44 -22.03
CA ASN A 2 4.68 10.58 -20.84
C ASN A 2 4.35 11.93 -20.19
N THR A 3 3.58 11.91 -19.09
CA THR A 3 3.09 13.11 -18.41
C THR A 3 4.03 13.46 -17.26
N LYS A 4 4.43 14.72 -17.14
CA LYS A 4 5.37 15.17 -16.10
C LYS A 4 4.63 15.61 -14.84
N LEU A 5 4.97 15.00 -13.70
CA LEU A 5 4.58 15.46 -12.37
C LEU A 5 5.75 16.23 -11.72
N THR A 6 5.47 17.33 -11.05
CA THR A 6 6.48 18.09 -10.27
C THR A 6 5.94 18.26 -8.86
N LEU A 7 6.67 17.74 -7.86
CA LEU A 7 6.33 17.87 -6.44
C LEU A 7 7.22 18.92 -5.78
N ARG A 8 6.63 19.70 -4.86
CA ARG A 8 7.38 20.56 -3.93
C ARG A 8 7.55 19.81 -2.61
N MET A 9 8.78 19.69 -2.15
CA MET A 9 9.16 18.93 -0.95
C MET A 9 10.47 19.47 -0.43
N ASP A 10 10.76 19.18 0.84
CA ASP A 10 12.02 19.55 1.49
C ASP A 10 13.22 18.85 0.83
N ASP A 11 14.36 19.53 0.77
CA ASP A 11 15.56 19.01 0.12
C ASP A 11 16.10 17.73 0.79
N MET A 12 15.96 17.62 2.11
CA MET A 12 16.35 16.41 2.86
C MET A 12 15.49 15.23 2.45
N LEU A 13 14.19 15.45 2.25
CA LEU A 13 13.26 14.42 1.80
C LEU A 13 13.57 13.97 0.36
N VAL A 14 13.94 14.90 -0.51
CA VAL A 14 14.39 14.58 -1.88
C VAL A 14 15.66 13.73 -1.86
N ALA A 15 16.61 14.05 -0.98
CA ALA A 15 17.86 13.29 -0.82
C ALA A 15 17.60 11.86 -0.30
N GLU A 16 16.73 11.73 0.70
CA GLU A 16 16.35 10.43 1.26
C GLU A 16 15.65 9.55 0.21
N ALA A 17 14.70 10.12 -0.54
CA ALA A 17 14.00 9.42 -1.60
C ALA A 17 14.95 8.91 -2.70
N LYS A 18 15.91 9.73 -3.13
CA LYS A 18 16.95 9.32 -4.08
C LYS A 18 17.82 8.19 -3.54
N THR A 19 18.19 8.26 -2.26
CA THR A 19 19.03 7.25 -1.61
C THR A 19 18.30 5.91 -1.49
N HIS A 20 17.01 5.93 -1.19
CA HIS A 20 16.16 4.72 -1.19
C HIS A 20 16.00 4.14 -2.60
N ALA A 21 15.75 5.00 -3.60
CA ALA A 21 15.63 4.58 -5.00
C ALA A 21 16.91 3.89 -5.50
N ALA A 22 18.06 4.51 -5.25
CA ALA A 22 19.37 3.97 -5.64
C ALA A 22 19.66 2.60 -4.99
N ARG A 23 19.37 2.45 -3.69
CA ARG A 23 19.50 1.16 -2.98
C ARG A 23 18.66 0.04 -3.58
N GLN A 24 17.55 0.36 -4.21
CA GLN A 24 16.66 -0.59 -4.86
C GLN A 24 16.89 -0.70 -6.39
N GLY A 25 17.87 0.01 -6.93
CA GLY A 25 18.13 0.06 -8.38
C GLY A 25 17.02 0.73 -9.20
N LYS A 26 16.22 1.61 -8.57
CA LYS A 26 15.05 2.26 -9.18
C LYS A 26 15.24 3.77 -9.26
N SER A 27 14.43 4.42 -10.10
CA SER A 27 14.29 5.89 -10.10
C SER A 27 13.24 6.34 -9.07
N VAL A 28 13.35 7.58 -8.58
CA VAL A 28 12.34 8.17 -7.69
C VAL A 28 10.95 8.19 -8.36
N SER A 29 10.90 8.47 -9.67
CA SER A 29 9.65 8.40 -10.45
C SER A 29 9.04 7.00 -10.48
N GLN A 30 9.87 5.95 -10.56
CA GLN A 30 9.40 4.56 -10.53
C GLN A 30 8.87 4.18 -9.14
N LEU A 31 9.60 4.54 -8.07
CA LEU A 31 9.13 4.36 -6.70
C LEU A 31 7.79 5.06 -6.45
N PHE A 32 7.64 6.30 -6.92
CA PHE A 32 6.39 7.04 -6.81
C PHE A 32 5.26 6.37 -7.60
N GLY A 33 5.54 5.87 -8.82
CA GLY A 33 4.57 5.12 -9.62
C GLY A 33 4.10 3.84 -8.92
N GLU A 34 5.01 3.09 -8.31
CA GLU A 34 4.69 1.90 -7.52
C GLU A 34 3.86 2.24 -6.28
N PHE A 35 4.18 3.34 -5.59
CA PHE A 35 3.38 3.84 -4.48
C PHE A 35 1.95 4.20 -4.91
N VAL A 36 1.78 4.97 -5.99
CA VAL A 36 0.45 5.32 -6.48
C VAL A 36 -0.33 4.08 -6.93
N ALA A 37 0.33 3.10 -7.56
CA ALA A 37 -0.29 1.84 -7.93
C ALA A 37 -0.76 1.04 -6.69
N SER A 38 0.00 1.06 -5.60
CA SER A 38 -0.38 0.39 -4.36
C SER A 38 -1.58 1.04 -3.66
N LEU A 39 -1.76 2.36 -3.81
CA LEU A 39 -2.98 3.06 -3.36
C LEU A 39 -4.23 2.52 -4.08
N GLY A 40 -4.11 2.17 -5.37
CA GLY A 40 -5.19 1.57 -6.15
C GLY A 40 -5.53 0.13 -5.76
N ALA A 41 -4.53 -0.64 -5.32
CA ALA A 41 -4.70 -2.01 -4.85
C ALA A 41 -5.46 -2.12 -3.51
N CYS A 42 -5.70 -0.99 -2.82
CA CYS A 42 -6.52 -0.95 -1.61
C CYS A 42 -8.04 -1.08 -1.89
N LYS A 43 -8.47 -1.01 -3.16
CA LYS A 43 -9.77 -1.60 -3.53
C LYS A 43 -9.64 -3.11 -3.44
N ARG A 44 -9.87 -3.64 -2.24
CA ARG A 44 -10.37 -5.00 -2.07
C ARG A 44 -11.68 -5.04 -2.84
N ASP A 45 -11.64 -5.44 -4.10
CA ASP A 45 -12.86 -5.91 -4.76
C ASP A 45 -13.46 -6.92 -3.80
N GLY A 46 -14.68 -6.60 -3.34
CA GLY A 46 -15.33 -7.21 -2.18
C GLY A 46 -15.77 -8.65 -2.41
N HIS A 47 -15.02 -9.41 -3.22
CA HIS A 47 -15.24 -10.81 -3.46
C HIS A 47 -14.25 -11.62 -2.62
N LEU A 48 -14.61 -11.82 -1.35
CA LEU A 48 -13.99 -12.85 -0.56
C LEU A 48 -14.27 -14.21 -1.24
N PRO A 49 -13.28 -15.12 -1.34
CA PRO A 49 -13.53 -16.50 -1.71
C PRO A 49 -14.71 -17.07 -0.91
N PRO A 50 -15.56 -17.95 -1.48
CA PRO A 50 -16.84 -18.34 -0.86
C PRO A 50 -16.69 -18.90 0.57
N VAL A 51 -15.60 -19.63 0.82
CA VAL A 51 -15.30 -20.20 2.15
C VAL A 51 -14.83 -19.14 3.15
N THR A 52 -14.08 -18.11 2.73
CA THR A 52 -13.62 -17.06 3.65
C THR A 52 -14.65 -15.95 3.80
N GLY A 53 -15.48 -15.73 2.78
CA GLY A 53 -16.65 -14.84 2.82
C GLY A 53 -17.73 -15.33 3.77
N SER A 54 -17.95 -16.65 3.88
CA SER A 54 -18.91 -17.21 4.85
C SER A 54 -18.47 -17.03 6.31
N LEU A 55 -17.17 -16.83 6.55
CA LEU A 55 -16.61 -16.58 7.88
C LEU A 55 -16.58 -15.09 8.24
N LEU A 56 -16.86 -14.19 7.31
CA LEU A 56 -16.84 -12.76 7.56
C LEU A 56 -17.97 -12.37 8.54
N GLY A 57 -17.59 -11.89 9.72
CA GLY A 57 -18.54 -11.39 10.72
C GLY A 57 -19.00 -12.41 11.77
N ILE A 58 -18.56 -13.68 11.70
CA ILE A 58 -18.94 -14.71 12.70
C ILE A 58 -18.51 -14.34 14.13
N MET A 59 -17.46 -13.52 14.27
CA MET A 59 -16.93 -13.07 15.56
C MET A 59 -17.38 -11.64 15.95
N LYS A 60 -18.24 -10.99 15.16
CA LYS A 60 -18.55 -9.55 15.31
C LYS A 60 -19.11 -9.17 16.69
N ASP A 61 -19.85 -10.07 17.31
CA ASP A 61 -20.47 -9.88 18.62
C ASP A 61 -19.79 -10.67 19.75
N HIS A 62 -18.64 -11.29 19.45
CA HIS A 62 -17.87 -12.06 20.42
C HIS A 62 -16.66 -11.22 20.88
N ARG A 63 -16.46 -11.12 22.20
CA ARG A 63 -15.23 -10.55 22.77
C ARG A 63 -14.15 -11.62 22.74
N ILE A 64 -13.43 -11.67 21.63
CA ILE A 64 -12.33 -12.62 21.45
C ILE A 64 -11.02 -11.84 21.57
N SER A 65 -10.11 -12.40 22.36
CA SER A 65 -8.79 -11.89 22.66
C SER A 65 -7.73 -12.88 22.20
N GLU A 66 -6.46 -12.44 22.20
CA GLU A 66 -5.32 -13.30 21.88
C GLU A 66 -5.16 -14.47 22.86
N ALA A 67 -5.76 -14.39 24.05
CA ALA A 67 -5.75 -15.47 25.03
C ALA A 67 -6.76 -16.61 24.72
N ASP A 68 -7.64 -16.42 23.73
CA ASP A 68 -8.66 -17.39 23.33
C ASP A 68 -8.19 -18.30 22.17
N TYR A 69 -6.91 -18.19 21.77
CA TYR A 69 -6.23 -19.00 20.75
C TYR A 69 -5.29 -20.02 21.38
#